data_AF-A0A7Y5W6T6-F1
#
_entry.id   AF-A0A7Y5W6T6-F1
#
_cell.length_a   1.000
_cell.length_b   1.000
_cell.length_c   1.000
_cell.angle_alpha   90.00
_cell.angle_beta   90.00
_cell.angle_gamma   90.00
#
_symmetry.space_group_name_H-M   'P 1'
#
loop_
_entity.id
_entity.type
_entity.pdbx_description
1 polymer ?
#
loop_
_entity_poly.entity_id
_entity_poly.type
_entity_poly.pdbx_seq_one_letter_code
_entity_poly.pdbx_strand_id
1 'polypeptide(L)'
;PLQPGWTAVHAAMDYNHVRGFGWRADRTLQESDKRRTNDLERDFCYGYAGKGDVAAHVLVDLPDGKYSVVFFAGDIEYSRQETPMDILVGGKPLVEQWRVRKWDHRAAEFGVRGGQADFVFRSSRVPDQRYSFWLINAAIIYRGGSADQASAAALEETGKIQEAFVLKAYKEHVPEPDPHATPPTESDHRRGYIPFARNPSKLVFPSTLPTADERRSGLRIVCTPGSYAHVTVGVVPLSDLGPCRIQVSDLRDGNQTVPSSAWSCYLARISREKVGGSRSTVFQWQPKILDPANRQVVGPGRTRWWWLIIHVPDSQETGHYRGTVEFTPATGPSHTFPLTVRVLPFRLRQPEGEVFGMYWGRHYQLYPETMRQQFADLREHGCNGITLDLAPKGGFDAEGRLSLDFSEMDEIIKMAASEGLTAPIPWNGDSRIPSMLGRSLDTDEGRRRYKAVVAALIAHGQEIGWPPILFYPCDEPPKEEILRYLPLIKEVPGSARGFRRAGLC
;
A
#
# COMPACT_ATOMS: atom_id res chain seq x y z
N PRO A 1 -21.70 -2.19 -26.17
CA PRO A 1 -21.52 -1.19 -27.24
C PRO A 1 -20.18 -0.51 -27.00
N LEU A 2 -19.37 -0.31 -28.05
CA LEU A 2 -18.00 0.20 -27.92
C LEU A 2 -17.97 1.55 -27.17
N GLN A 3 -17.12 1.67 -26.14
CA GLN A 3 -16.95 2.93 -25.41
C GLN A 3 -16.56 4.06 -26.37
N PRO A 4 -17.17 5.27 -26.26
CA PRO A 4 -16.84 6.39 -27.14
C PRO A 4 -15.34 6.70 -27.14
N GLY A 5 -14.77 6.94 -28.32
CA GLY A 5 -13.34 7.22 -28.49
C GLY A 5 -12.44 5.98 -28.64
N TRP A 6 -13.00 4.78 -28.50
CA TRP A 6 -12.26 3.53 -28.70
C TRP A 6 -12.52 2.93 -30.07
N THR A 7 -11.58 2.11 -30.55
CA THR A 7 -11.72 1.32 -31.77
C THR A 7 -11.56 -0.16 -31.42
N ALA A 8 -12.53 -0.99 -31.81
CA ALA A 8 -12.52 -2.41 -31.51
C ALA A 8 -11.47 -3.16 -32.33
N VAL A 9 -10.76 -4.08 -31.69
CA VAL A 9 -9.78 -4.98 -32.32
C VAL A 9 -10.13 -6.42 -31.93
N HIS A 10 -10.76 -7.13 -32.86
CA HIS A 10 -11.19 -8.52 -32.68
C HIS A 10 -10.08 -9.51 -32.98
N ALA A 11 -10.13 -10.71 -32.39
CA ALA A 11 -9.13 -11.74 -32.65
C ALA A 11 -9.06 -12.14 -34.14
N ALA A 12 -10.18 -12.08 -34.85
CA ALA A 12 -10.25 -12.36 -36.28
C ALA A 12 -9.79 -11.20 -37.17
N MET A 13 -9.46 -10.03 -36.60
CA MET A 13 -9.14 -8.83 -37.35
C MET A 13 -7.70 -8.85 -37.89
N ASP A 14 -7.53 -9.34 -39.11
CA ASP A 14 -6.24 -9.27 -39.81
C ASP A 14 -5.82 -7.82 -40.06
N TYR A 15 -4.51 -7.58 -40.02
CA TYR A 15 -3.92 -6.31 -40.41
C TYR A 15 -4.35 -5.91 -41.82
N ASN A 16 -4.75 -4.64 -41.96
CA ASN A 16 -5.14 -4.05 -43.22
C ASN A 16 -4.57 -2.63 -43.33
N HIS A 17 -3.78 -2.37 -44.38
CA HIS A 17 -3.13 -1.07 -44.64
C HIS A 17 -4.11 0.10 -44.80
N VAL A 18 -5.34 -0.12 -45.26
CA VAL A 18 -6.36 0.94 -45.35
C VAL A 18 -6.83 1.34 -43.95
N ARG A 19 -6.90 0.37 -43.04
CA ARG A 19 -7.27 0.59 -41.65
C ARG A 19 -6.09 1.11 -40.82
N GLY A 20 -4.88 0.75 -41.21
CA GLY A 20 -3.65 1.09 -40.53
C GLY A 20 -3.39 0.26 -39.26
N PHE A 21 -4.16 -0.78 -38.98
CA PHE A 21 -3.88 -1.69 -37.86
C PHE A 21 -4.56 -3.05 -38.00
N GLY A 22 -4.10 -4.03 -37.22
CA GLY A 22 -4.72 -5.33 -37.02
C GLY A 22 -3.70 -6.42 -36.67
N TRP A 23 -4.17 -7.64 -36.45
CA TRP A 23 -3.31 -8.78 -36.10
C TRP A 23 -2.58 -9.35 -37.31
N ARG A 24 -1.35 -9.85 -37.13
CA ARG A 24 -0.66 -10.64 -38.16
C ARG A 24 -1.39 -11.97 -38.38
N ALA A 25 -1.43 -12.46 -39.62
CA ALA A 25 -2.26 -13.61 -40.01
C ALA A 25 -1.88 -14.91 -39.26
N ASP A 26 -0.59 -15.13 -39.02
CA ASP A 26 -0.01 -16.27 -38.30
C ASP A 26 -0.05 -16.06 -36.78
N ARG A 27 -1.25 -16.17 -36.22
CA ARG A 27 -1.50 -15.96 -34.79
C ARG A 27 -2.17 -17.15 -34.14
N THR A 28 -1.90 -17.33 -32.84
CA THR A 28 -2.67 -18.23 -31.98
C THR A 28 -3.20 -17.40 -30.82
N LEU A 29 -4.41 -16.86 -30.97
CA LEU A 29 -5.06 -16.06 -29.94
C LEU A 29 -6.58 -16.25 -29.99
N GLN A 30 -7.23 -15.95 -28.87
CA GLN A 30 -8.67 -16.02 -28.68
C GLN A 30 -9.18 -14.64 -28.25
N GLU A 31 -10.47 -14.40 -28.41
CA GLU A 31 -11.15 -13.23 -27.84
C GLU A 31 -12.21 -13.69 -26.82
N SER A 32 -12.53 -12.81 -25.90
CA SER A 32 -13.55 -13.03 -24.88
C SER A 32 -14.40 -11.78 -24.76
N ASP A 33 -15.71 -11.91 -24.99
CA ASP A 33 -16.71 -10.89 -24.68
C ASP A 33 -17.62 -11.37 -23.55
N LYS A 34 -17.45 -10.79 -22.35
CA LYS A 34 -18.19 -11.19 -21.14
C LYS A 34 -19.54 -10.47 -20.98
N ARG A 35 -20.37 -10.92 -20.04
CA ARG A 35 -21.55 -10.14 -19.61
C ARG A 35 -21.17 -9.04 -18.62
N ARG A 36 -20.49 -7.99 -19.09
CA ARG A 36 -20.00 -6.84 -18.29
C ARG A 36 -20.45 -5.49 -18.87
N THR A 37 -20.16 -4.40 -18.15
CA THR A 37 -20.80 -3.09 -18.39
C THR A 37 -20.04 -2.14 -19.32
N ASN A 38 -18.72 -2.22 -19.37
CA ASN A 38 -17.88 -1.46 -20.31
C ASN A 38 -16.93 -2.41 -21.03
N ASP A 39 -16.41 -2.00 -22.20
CA ASP A 39 -15.61 -2.92 -23.04
C ASP A 39 -14.25 -3.24 -22.46
N LEU A 40 -13.64 -2.32 -21.72
CA LEU A 40 -12.40 -2.58 -21.01
C LEU A 40 -12.59 -3.68 -19.96
N GLU A 41 -13.76 -3.76 -19.33
CA GLU A 41 -14.12 -4.81 -18.37
C GLU A 41 -14.43 -6.18 -18.99
N ARG A 42 -14.82 -6.13 -20.26
CA ARG A 42 -15.65 -7.15 -20.90
C ARG A 42 -14.90 -7.89 -21.98
N ASP A 43 -14.12 -7.15 -22.74
CA ASP A 43 -13.57 -7.51 -24.03
C ASP A 43 -12.03 -7.51 -23.94
N PHE A 44 -11.43 -8.63 -24.34
CA PHE A 44 -9.98 -8.77 -24.41
C PHE A 44 -9.58 -9.85 -25.39
N CYS A 45 -8.40 -9.66 -25.98
CA CYS A 45 -7.68 -10.67 -26.72
C CYS A 45 -6.68 -11.37 -25.79
N TYR A 46 -6.53 -12.68 -25.93
CA TYR A 46 -5.62 -13.46 -25.09
C TYR A 46 -4.99 -14.63 -25.84
N GLY A 47 -3.76 -14.98 -25.44
CA GLY A 47 -3.10 -16.21 -25.84
C GLY A 47 -3.12 -17.20 -24.70
N TYR A 48 -3.46 -18.46 -24.98
CA TYR A 48 -3.43 -19.54 -23.99
C TYR A 48 -2.98 -20.86 -24.63
N ALA A 49 -1.97 -21.50 -24.02
CA ALA A 49 -1.61 -22.87 -24.35
C ALA A 49 -1.11 -23.65 -23.13
N GLY A 50 -1.33 -24.96 -23.16
CA GLY A 50 -0.87 -25.89 -22.13
C GLY A 50 0.64 -26.21 -22.18
N LYS A 51 1.35 -25.89 -23.27
CA LYS A 51 2.83 -25.95 -23.42
C LYS A 51 3.25 -25.08 -24.63
N GLY A 52 4.48 -24.54 -24.60
CA GLY A 52 5.07 -23.75 -25.69
C GLY A 52 4.79 -22.25 -25.60
N ASP A 53 5.52 -21.42 -26.36
CA ASP A 53 5.36 -19.96 -26.37
C ASP A 53 4.17 -19.58 -27.26
N VAL A 54 3.19 -18.87 -26.70
CA VAL A 54 2.07 -18.32 -27.46
C VAL A 54 2.31 -16.83 -27.62
N ALA A 55 2.64 -16.42 -28.84
CA ALA A 55 2.84 -15.02 -29.19
C ALA A 55 1.84 -14.58 -30.26
N ALA A 56 1.39 -13.33 -30.18
CA ALA A 56 0.64 -12.70 -31.25
C ALA A 56 1.21 -11.31 -31.55
N HIS A 57 1.19 -10.96 -32.83
CA HIS A 57 1.68 -9.70 -33.37
C HIS A 57 0.50 -8.80 -33.74
N VAL A 58 0.44 -7.58 -33.21
CA VAL A 58 -0.44 -6.53 -33.70
C VAL A 58 0.40 -5.48 -34.42
N LEU A 59 0.04 -5.21 -35.66
CA LEU A 59 0.68 -4.23 -36.51
C LEU A 59 -0.12 -2.94 -36.47
N VAL A 60 0.57 -1.80 -36.34
CA VAL A 60 -0.03 -0.46 -36.31
C VAL A 60 0.81 0.48 -37.17
N ASP A 61 0.20 1.05 -38.20
CA ASP A 61 0.82 2.03 -39.08
C ASP A 61 0.97 3.35 -38.32
N LEU A 62 2.23 3.77 -38.14
CA LEU A 62 2.60 4.94 -37.38
C LEU A 62 3.74 5.64 -38.11
N PRO A 63 3.68 6.96 -38.34
CA PRO A 63 4.80 7.69 -38.90
C PRO A 63 6.07 7.52 -38.07
N ASP A 64 7.22 7.60 -38.73
CA ASP A 64 8.51 7.56 -38.03
C ASP A 64 8.58 8.65 -36.95
N GLY A 65 9.05 8.27 -35.76
CA GLY A 65 9.06 9.17 -34.62
C GLY A 65 9.15 8.47 -33.28
N LYS A 66 9.03 9.28 -32.22
CA LYS A 66 8.98 8.83 -30.82
C LYS A 66 7.54 8.83 -30.33
N TYR A 67 7.20 7.83 -29.53
CA TYR A 67 5.87 7.61 -29.02
C TYR A 67 5.93 7.14 -27.57
N SER A 68 4.85 7.37 -26.84
CA SER A 68 4.53 6.66 -25.61
C SER A 68 3.28 5.81 -25.83
N VAL A 69 3.19 4.68 -25.14
CA VAL A 69 2.04 3.78 -25.21
C VAL A 69 1.64 3.37 -23.80
N VAL A 70 0.34 3.26 -23.58
CA VAL A 70 -0.25 2.65 -22.39
C VAL A 70 -0.95 1.37 -22.81
N PHE A 71 -0.64 0.27 -22.14
CA PHE A 71 -1.34 -0.99 -22.25
C PHE A 71 -2.24 -1.20 -21.05
N PHE A 72 -3.45 -1.67 -21.28
CA PHE A 72 -4.42 -2.06 -20.25
C PHE A 72 -4.61 -3.57 -20.30
N ALA A 73 -4.42 -4.22 -19.16
CA ALA A 73 -4.59 -5.65 -19.01
C ALA A 73 -5.28 -5.96 -17.69
N GLY A 74 -6.28 -6.83 -17.73
CA GLY A 74 -6.87 -7.42 -16.54
C GLY A 74 -8.17 -8.14 -16.83
N ASP A 75 -8.49 -9.10 -15.97
CA ASP A 75 -9.79 -9.75 -15.94
C ASP A 75 -10.20 -9.95 -14.49
N ILE A 76 -11.44 -9.58 -14.16
CA ILE A 76 -11.98 -9.73 -12.80
C ILE A 76 -12.33 -11.18 -12.45
N GLU A 77 -12.53 -12.04 -13.43
CA GLU A 77 -12.92 -13.46 -13.26
C GLU A 77 -11.81 -14.45 -13.64
N TYR A 78 -11.01 -14.16 -14.68
CA TYR A 78 -10.02 -15.08 -15.26
C TYR A 78 -8.57 -14.61 -15.05
N SER A 79 -8.25 -14.06 -13.88
CA SER A 79 -6.89 -13.61 -13.60
C SER A 79 -5.99 -14.80 -13.20
N ARG A 80 -5.17 -15.30 -14.14
CA ARG A 80 -3.97 -16.10 -13.80
C ARG A 80 -2.83 -15.16 -13.39
N GLN A 81 -3.00 -14.47 -12.26
CA GLN A 81 -2.10 -13.42 -11.74
C GLN A 81 -0.65 -13.90 -11.55
N GLU A 82 -0.43 -15.21 -11.55
CA GLU A 82 0.86 -15.86 -11.36
C GLU A 82 1.66 -16.06 -12.65
N THR A 83 1.08 -15.88 -13.83
CA THR A 83 1.81 -16.01 -15.10
C THR A 83 2.19 -14.62 -15.64
N PRO A 84 3.48 -14.27 -15.65
CA PRO A 84 3.92 -12.98 -16.19
C PRO A 84 3.86 -12.98 -17.74
N MET A 85 3.61 -11.81 -18.32
CA MET A 85 3.65 -11.58 -19.77
C MET A 85 4.66 -10.51 -20.17
N ASP A 86 5.16 -10.62 -21.40
CA ASP A 86 6.02 -9.61 -22.02
C ASP A 86 5.26 -8.91 -23.15
N ILE A 87 5.57 -7.64 -23.35
CA ILE A 87 5.19 -6.88 -24.55
C ILE A 87 6.48 -6.41 -25.21
N LEU A 88 6.63 -6.69 -26.49
CA LEU A 88 7.79 -6.27 -27.27
C LEU A 88 7.36 -5.32 -28.37
N VAL A 89 8.29 -4.47 -28.82
CA VAL A 89 8.13 -3.67 -30.03
C VAL A 89 9.40 -3.73 -30.85
N GLY A 90 9.29 -4.09 -32.14
CA GLY A 90 10.47 -4.28 -33.00
C GLY A 90 11.47 -5.31 -32.46
N GLY A 91 10.95 -6.38 -31.82
CA GLY A 91 11.74 -7.45 -31.22
C GLY A 91 12.43 -7.12 -29.89
N LYS A 92 12.29 -5.88 -29.37
CA LYS A 92 12.84 -5.47 -28.07
C LYS A 92 11.77 -5.48 -27.00
N PRO A 93 12.07 -5.93 -25.76
CA PRO A 93 11.13 -5.81 -24.66
C PRO A 93 10.79 -4.35 -24.37
N LEU A 94 9.49 -4.09 -24.28
CA LEU A 94 8.90 -2.81 -23.93
C LEU A 94 8.30 -2.86 -22.52
N VAL A 95 7.69 -4.00 -22.18
CA VAL A 95 7.23 -4.35 -20.84
C VAL A 95 7.67 -5.79 -20.57
N GLU A 96 8.32 -6.03 -19.44
CA GLU A 96 8.84 -7.36 -19.07
C GLU A 96 8.21 -7.86 -17.79
N GLN A 97 7.99 -9.17 -17.75
CA GLN A 97 7.53 -9.88 -16.56
C GLN A 97 6.25 -9.28 -15.91
N TRP A 98 5.34 -8.77 -16.73
CA TRP A 98 4.14 -8.12 -16.23
C TRP A 98 3.17 -9.14 -15.66
N ARG A 99 3.11 -9.17 -14.32
CA ARG A 99 2.10 -9.92 -13.56
C ARG A 99 0.82 -9.09 -13.48
N VAL A 100 -0.05 -9.30 -14.44
CA VAL A 100 -1.30 -8.54 -14.60
C VAL A 100 -2.20 -8.73 -13.38
N ARG A 101 -2.52 -7.63 -12.70
CA ARG A 101 -3.54 -7.57 -11.65
C ARG A 101 -4.91 -7.23 -12.24
N LYS A 102 -5.94 -7.18 -11.39
CA LYS A 102 -7.26 -6.69 -11.81
C LYS A 102 -7.14 -5.22 -12.23
N TRP A 103 -7.39 -4.95 -13.50
CA TRP A 103 -7.37 -3.59 -14.08
C TRP A 103 -6.02 -2.89 -13.91
N ASP A 104 -4.97 -3.54 -14.41
CA ASP A 104 -3.60 -3.04 -14.35
C ASP A 104 -3.22 -2.33 -15.66
N HIS A 105 -2.25 -1.43 -15.60
CA HIS A 105 -1.72 -0.74 -16.77
C HIS A 105 -0.20 -0.62 -16.75
N ARG A 106 0.41 -0.56 -17.93
CA ARG A 106 1.84 -0.27 -18.10
C ARG A 106 2.02 0.76 -19.18
N ALA A 107 2.79 1.79 -18.87
CA ALA A 107 3.22 2.79 -19.83
C ALA A 107 4.68 2.56 -20.23
N ALA A 108 5.01 2.82 -21.48
CA ALA A 108 6.37 2.71 -21.99
C ALA A 108 6.60 3.64 -23.18
N GLU A 109 7.86 3.93 -23.47
CA GLU A 109 8.30 4.74 -24.61
C GLU A 109 8.88 3.86 -25.71
N PHE A 110 8.59 4.18 -26.96
CA PHE A 110 9.14 3.46 -28.11
C PHE A 110 9.36 4.38 -29.31
N GLY A 111 10.15 3.90 -30.26
CA GLY A 111 10.41 4.59 -31.53
C GLY A 111 9.89 3.77 -32.70
N VAL A 112 9.33 4.45 -33.69
CA VAL A 112 8.91 3.85 -34.96
C VAL A 112 9.89 4.24 -36.06
N ARG A 113 10.27 3.24 -36.86
CA ARG A 113 11.09 3.39 -38.08
C ARG A 113 10.48 2.53 -39.17
N GLY A 114 10.32 3.07 -40.37
CA GLY A 114 9.70 2.36 -41.49
C GLY A 114 8.16 2.42 -41.50
N GLY A 115 7.55 3.36 -40.79
CA GLY A 115 6.12 3.64 -40.89
C GLY A 115 5.18 2.67 -40.17
N GLN A 116 5.69 1.70 -39.42
CA GLN A 116 4.87 0.70 -38.74
C GLN A 116 5.50 0.23 -37.41
N ALA A 117 4.67 0.03 -36.39
CA ALA A 117 5.03 -0.64 -35.15
C ALA A 117 4.48 -2.07 -35.13
N ASP A 118 5.33 -3.02 -34.75
CA ASP A 118 4.96 -4.43 -34.52
C ASP A 118 5.04 -4.71 -33.01
N PHE A 119 3.88 -4.75 -32.36
CA PHE A 119 3.78 -5.12 -30.95
C PHE A 119 3.56 -6.61 -30.81
N VAL A 120 4.38 -7.26 -29.98
CA VAL A 120 4.30 -8.70 -29.73
C VAL A 120 3.86 -8.93 -28.29
N PHE A 121 2.71 -9.57 -28.10
CA PHE A 121 2.24 -10.04 -26.80
C PHE A 121 2.60 -11.52 -26.65
N ARG A 122 3.25 -11.88 -25.55
CA ARG A 122 3.61 -13.26 -25.25
C ARG A 122 3.70 -13.51 -23.75
N SER A 123 3.78 -14.77 -23.36
CA SER A 123 4.17 -15.11 -21.99
C SER A 123 5.64 -14.82 -21.76
N SER A 124 5.98 -14.38 -20.55
CA SER A 124 7.38 -14.15 -20.20
C SER A 124 8.16 -15.45 -20.19
N ARG A 125 9.44 -15.37 -20.53
CA ARG A 125 10.37 -16.50 -20.45
C ARG A 125 10.75 -16.78 -19.00
N VAL A 126 9.99 -17.64 -18.34
CA VAL A 126 10.25 -18.13 -16.97
C VAL A 126 10.70 -19.60 -16.98
N PRO A 127 11.46 -20.08 -15.98
CA PRO A 127 11.97 -21.46 -15.96
C PRO A 127 10.88 -22.55 -15.95
N ASP A 128 9.71 -22.26 -15.37
CA ASP A 128 8.54 -23.16 -15.38
C ASP A 128 7.50 -22.67 -16.40
N GLN A 129 7.56 -23.20 -17.63
CA GLN A 129 6.60 -22.91 -18.71
C GLN A 129 5.50 -23.96 -18.83
N ARG A 130 4.98 -24.44 -17.69
CA ARG A 130 3.85 -25.38 -17.71
C ARG A 130 2.60 -24.82 -18.39
N TYR A 131 2.47 -23.49 -18.46
CA TYR A 131 1.39 -22.81 -19.18
C TYR A 131 1.93 -21.54 -19.82
N SER A 132 1.40 -21.17 -20.98
CA SER A 132 1.54 -19.84 -21.56
C SER A 132 0.21 -19.13 -21.52
N PHE A 133 0.22 -17.93 -20.96
CA PHE A 133 -0.90 -17.02 -20.88
C PHE A 133 -0.45 -15.56 -21.05
N TRP A 134 -1.20 -14.78 -21.82
CA TRP A 134 -1.17 -13.33 -21.85
C TRP A 134 -2.57 -12.83 -22.23
N LEU A 135 -2.92 -11.62 -21.81
CA LEU A 135 -4.16 -10.96 -22.22
C LEU A 135 -3.92 -9.47 -22.42
N ILE A 136 -4.72 -8.85 -23.28
CA ILE A 136 -4.73 -7.40 -23.47
C ILE A 136 -6.15 -6.93 -23.71
N ASN A 137 -6.56 -5.91 -22.97
CA ASN A 137 -7.88 -5.28 -23.11
C ASN A 137 -7.79 -4.09 -24.07
N ALA A 138 -6.71 -3.30 -23.99
CA ALA A 138 -6.56 -2.08 -24.77
C ALA A 138 -5.12 -1.58 -24.85
N ALA A 139 -4.87 -0.71 -25.85
CA ALA A 139 -3.67 0.13 -25.91
C ALA A 139 -4.03 1.55 -26.37
N ILE A 140 -3.36 2.57 -25.81
CA ILE A 140 -3.44 3.96 -26.28
C ILE A 140 -2.03 4.42 -26.65
N ILE A 141 -1.86 4.93 -27.87
CA ILE A 141 -0.57 5.37 -28.40
C ILE A 141 -0.58 6.89 -28.56
N TYR A 142 0.38 7.57 -27.94
CA TYR A 142 0.57 9.01 -28.00
C TYR A 142 1.82 9.33 -28.82
N ARG A 143 1.72 10.33 -29.71
CA ARG A 143 2.89 10.87 -30.42
C ARG A 143 3.68 11.76 -29.46
N GLY A 144 4.92 11.38 -29.17
CA GLY A 144 5.74 12.03 -28.13
C GLY A 144 5.22 11.77 -26.70
N GLY A 145 5.62 12.63 -25.77
CA GLY A 145 5.31 12.52 -24.33
C GLY A 145 6.16 11.47 -23.60
N SER A 146 6.25 11.59 -22.27
CA SER A 146 6.94 10.59 -21.45
C SER A 146 6.00 9.46 -21.03
N ALA A 147 6.56 8.29 -20.68
CA ALA A 147 5.78 7.19 -20.10
C ALA A 147 4.99 7.64 -18.86
N ASP A 148 5.52 8.55 -18.05
CA ASP A 148 4.84 9.06 -16.85
C ASP A 148 3.59 9.88 -17.18
N GLN A 149 3.64 10.73 -18.20
CA GLN A 149 2.49 11.50 -18.65
C GLN A 149 1.39 10.59 -19.19
N ALA A 150 1.79 9.60 -19.99
CA ALA A 150 0.86 8.61 -20.53
C ALA A 150 0.24 7.76 -19.41
N SER A 151 1.05 7.34 -18.43
CA SER A 151 0.60 6.61 -17.22
C SER A 151 -0.38 7.42 -16.38
N ALA A 152 -0.16 8.73 -16.22
CA ALA A 152 -1.08 9.61 -15.49
C ALA A 152 -2.46 9.70 -16.16
N ALA A 153 -2.50 9.85 -17.49
CA ALA A 153 -3.75 9.83 -18.24
C ALA A 153 -4.47 8.46 -18.15
N ALA A 154 -3.69 7.37 -18.20
CA ALA A 154 -4.22 6.01 -18.01
C ALA A 154 -4.83 5.79 -16.62
N LEU A 155 -4.23 6.37 -15.59
CA LEU A 155 -4.72 6.30 -14.23
C LEU A 155 -6.09 6.99 -14.10
N GLU A 156 -6.33 8.06 -14.86
CA GLU A 156 -7.63 8.72 -14.90
C GLU A 156 -8.71 7.80 -15.50
N GLU A 157 -8.43 7.17 -16.65
CA GLU A 157 -9.37 6.24 -17.31
C GLU A 157 -9.62 4.97 -16.50
N THR A 158 -8.57 4.34 -15.94
CA THR A 158 -8.73 3.22 -15.01
C THR A 158 -9.53 3.63 -13.77
N GLY A 159 -9.33 4.85 -13.26
CA GLY A 159 -10.11 5.41 -12.16
C GLY A 159 -11.61 5.49 -12.48
N LYS A 160 -11.98 5.97 -13.68
CA LYS A 160 -13.38 6.03 -14.15
C LYS A 160 -14.02 4.64 -14.24
N ILE A 161 -13.27 3.65 -14.75
CA ILE A 161 -13.74 2.26 -14.86
C ILE A 161 -13.94 1.66 -13.47
N GLN A 162 -12.96 1.78 -12.58
CA GLN A 162 -13.04 1.31 -11.21
C GLN A 162 -14.21 1.98 -10.46
N GLU A 163 -14.43 3.28 -10.67
CA GLU A 163 -15.56 4.01 -10.12
C GLU A 163 -16.91 3.46 -10.62
N ALA A 164 -17.07 3.29 -11.93
CA ALA A 164 -18.28 2.70 -12.50
C ALA A 164 -18.54 1.28 -11.97
N PHE A 165 -17.49 0.45 -11.87
CA PHE A 165 -17.58 -0.88 -11.28
C PHE A 165 -18.05 -0.83 -9.83
N VAL A 166 -17.44 0.02 -9.00
CA VAL A 166 -17.80 0.15 -7.57
C VAL A 166 -19.24 0.62 -7.43
N LEU A 167 -19.67 1.66 -8.16
CA LEU A 167 -21.03 2.19 -8.07
C LEU A 167 -22.10 1.19 -8.55
N LYS A 168 -21.73 0.25 -9.43
CA LYS A 168 -22.62 -0.83 -9.88
C LYS A 168 -22.68 -1.99 -8.88
N ALA A 169 -21.52 -2.43 -8.38
CA ALA A 169 -21.40 -3.64 -7.58
C ALA A 169 -21.57 -3.41 -6.08
N TYR A 170 -21.47 -2.15 -5.63
CA TYR A 170 -21.53 -1.77 -4.24
C TYR A 170 -22.54 -0.66 -3.99
N LYS A 171 -23.17 -0.69 -2.83
CA LYS A 171 -24.10 0.33 -2.35
C LYS A 171 -23.38 1.29 -1.41
N GLU A 172 -23.54 2.59 -1.64
CA GLU A 172 -23.06 3.60 -0.70
C GLU A 172 -23.94 3.60 0.56
N HIS A 173 -23.28 3.59 1.71
CA HIS A 173 -23.85 3.91 3.01
C HIS A 173 -23.34 5.30 3.41
N VAL A 174 -24.28 6.20 3.64
CA VAL A 174 -24.00 7.51 4.24
C VAL A 174 -24.25 7.37 5.74
N PRO A 175 -23.23 7.61 6.59
CA PRO A 175 -23.41 7.56 8.04
C PRO A 175 -24.51 8.52 8.51
N GLU A 176 -25.33 8.05 9.44
CA GLU A 176 -26.33 8.90 10.08
C GLU A 176 -25.65 10.10 10.77
N PRO A 177 -26.23 11.31 10.66
CA PRO A 177 -25.71 12.46 11.39
C PRO A 177 -25.68 12.21 12.89
N ASP A 178 -24.72 12.86 13.60
CA ASP A 178 -24.76 12.89 15.05
C ASP A 178 -26.11 13.50 15.50
N PRO A 179 -26.88 12.86 16.40
CA PRO A 179 -28.19 13.36 16.83
C PRO A 179 -28.10 14.73 17.53
N HIS A 180 -26.92 15.12 18.00
CA HIS A 180 -26.64 16.43 18.59
C HIS A 180 -25.92 17.38 17.62
N ALA A 181 -25.78 17.00 16.35
CA ALA A 181 -25.27 17.89 15.32
C ALA A 181 -26.13 19.14 15.24
N THR A 182 -25.49 20.30 15.18
CA THR A 182 -26.20 21.55 14.99
C THR A 182 -26.25 21.90 13.51
N PRO A 183 -27.34 22.51 13.02
CA PRO A 183 -27.38 23.04 11.66
C PRO A 183 -26.43 24.25 11.52
N PRO A 184 -26.11 24.67 10.28
CA PRO A 184 -25.44 25.95 10.04
C PRO A 184 -26.24 27.14 10.59
N THR A 185 -25.55 28.12 11.16
CA THR A 185 -26.13 29.40 11.60
C THR A 185 -25.90 30.50 10.56
N GLU A 186 -26.59 31.64 10.67
CA GLU A 186 -26.29 32.81 9.82
C GLU A 186 -24.84 33.27 9.92
N SER A 187 -24.24 33.17 11.11
CA SER A 187 -22.83 33.51 11.28
C SER A 187 -21.92 32.56 10.52
N ASP A 188 -22.28 31.27 10.43
CA ASP A 188 -21.53 30.29 9.65
C ASP A 188 -21.65 30.58 8.16
N HIS A 189 -22.85 30.90 7.68
CA HIS A 189 -23.08 31.31 6.28
C HIS A 189 -22.30 32.57 5.91
N ARG A 190 -22.29 33.59 6.78
CA ARG A 190 -21.48 34.80 6.57
C ARG A 190 -19.98 34.52 6.57
N ARG A 191 -19.53 33.54 7.39
CA ARG A 191 -18.14 33.10 7.44
C ARG A 191 -17.74 32.24 6.24
N GLY A 192 -18.69 31.51 5.65
CA GLY A 192 -18.49 30.54 4.57
C GLY A 192 -18.17 29.12 5.05
N TYR A 193 -18.03 28.89 6.35
CA TYR A 193 -17.68 27.57 6.90
C TYR A 193 -17.99 27.44 8.40
N ILE A 194 -18.01 26.19 8.89
CA ILE A 194 -18.16 25.82 10.30
C ILE A 194 -16.86 25.16 10.79
N PRO A 195 -16.06 25.84 11.64
CA PRO A 195 -14.92 25.21 12.30
C PRO A 195 -15.35 24.46 13.56
N PHE A 196 -14.65 23.36 13.87
CA PHE A 196 -14.89 22.61 15.09
C PHE A 196 -13.66 21.83 15.56
N ALA A 197 -13.56 21.63 16.87
CA ALA A 197 -12.61 20.73 17.51
C ALA A 197 -13.31 19.40 17.82
N ARG A 198 -12.74 18.27 17.38
CA ARG A 198 -13.33 16.94 17.62
C ARG A 198 -12.34 16.01 18.29
N ASN A 199 -12.87 15.14 19.15
CA ASN A 199 -12.11 14.04 19.73
C ASN A 199 -11.60 13.12 18.59
N PRO A 200 -10.29 12.84 18.51
CA PRO A 200 -9.71 12.00 17.46
C PRO A 200 -10.33 10.60 17.33
N SER A 201 -10.94 10.06 18.39
CA SER A 201 -11.61 8.76 18.38
C SER A 201 -12.97 8.77 17.65
N LYS A 202 -13.52 9.94 17.34
CA LYS A 202 -14.77 10.11 16.58
C LYS A 202 -14.43 10.48 15.14
N LEU A 203 -14.72 9.58 14.20
CA LEU A 203 -14.45 9.82 12.79
C LEU A 203 -15.17 11.07 12.26
N VAL A 204 -14.52 11.77 11.33
CA VAL A 204 -15.11 12.85 10.54
C VAL A 204 -15.34 12.35 9.13
N PHE A 205 -16.61 12.12 8.81
CA PHE A 205 -17.07 11.78 7.47
C PHE A 205 -17.28 13.03 6.62
N PRO A 206 -17.34 12.93 5.28
CA PRO A 206 -17.64 14.07 4.41
C PRO A 206 -18.96 14.77 4.74
N SER A 207 -19.95 14.04 5.27
CA SER A 207 -21.26 14.53 5.69
C SER A 207 -21.31 15.00 7.15
N THR A 208 -20.20 14.94 7.89
CA THR A 208 -20.19 15.27 9.32
C THR A 208 -20.52 16.74 9.55
N LEU A 209 -21.53 16.97 10.40
CA LEU A 209 -21.80 18.25 11.04
C LEU A 209 -21.41 18.18 12.52
N PRO A 210 -20.77 19.22 13.07
CA PRO A 210 -20.35 19.24 14.46
C PRO A 210 -21.50 19.57 15.41
N THR A 211 -21.38 19.10 16.65
CA THR A 211 -22.27 19.50 17.75
C THR A 211 -21.98 20.94 18.21
N ALA A 212 -22.88 21.52 19.01
CA ALA A 212 -22.68 22.85 19.58
C ALA A 212 -21.39 22.95 20.44
N ASP A 213 -21.06 21.88 21.17
CA ASP A 213 -19.88 21.85 22.03
C ASP A 213 -18.59 21.76 21.22
N GLU A 214 -18.56 20.97 20.15
CA GLU A 214 -17.39 20.86 19.27
C GLU A 214 -17.05 22.20 18.59
N ARG A 215 -18.07 23.04 18.30
CA ARG A 215 -17.88 24.38 17.74
C ARG A 215 -17.31 25.40 18.74
N ARG A 216 -17.54 25.19 20.04
CA ARG A 216 -17.06 26.07 21.13
C ARG A 216 -15.79 25.58 21.79
N SER A 217 -15.46 24.30 21.61
CA SER A 217 -14.34 23.66 22.28
C SER A 217 -13.00 24.17 21.77
N GLY A 218 -12.07 24.36 22.71
CA GLY A 218 -10.65 24.48 22.40
C GLY A 218 -10.00 23.11 22.19
N LEU A 219 -8.71 23.15 21.89
CA LEU A 219 -7.86 21.98 21.72
C LEU A 219 -7.06 21.75 23.00
N ARG A 220 -6.99 20.50 23.44
CA ARG A 220 -6.28 20.13 24.67
C ARG A 220 -5.54 18.81 24.53
N ILE A 221 -4.29 18.80 24.99
CA ILE A 221 -3.42 17.62 25.03
C ILE A 221 -2.83 17.47 26.44
N VAL A 222 -2.60 16.22 26.84
CA VAL A 222 -1.72 15.85 27.94
C VAL A 222 -0.66 14.89 27.38
N CYS A 223 0.62 15.18 27.61
CA CYS A 223 1.74 14.44 27.05
C CYS A 223 2.96 14.48 27.99
N THR A 224 4.03 13.79 27.60
CA THR A 224 5.33 13.76 28.29
C THR A 224 6.45 14.18 27.32
N PRO A 225 7.64 14.57 27.81
CA PRO A 225 8.78 14.82 26.94
C PRO A 225 9.14 13.58 26.10
N GLY A 226 9.45 13.77 24.82
CA GLY A 226 9.76 12.72 23.85
C GLY A 226 8.54 11.89 23.38
N SER A 227 7.32 12.22 23.80
CA SER A 227 6.12 11.50 23.35
C SER A 227 5.44 12.19 22.17
N TYR A 228 4.70 11.39 21.40
CA TYR A 228 3.77 11.88 20.40
C TYR A 228 2.37 12.04 21.00
N ALA A 229 1.70 13.14 20.65
CA ALA A 229 0.29 13.36 20.95
C ALA A 229 -0.37 14.15 19.83
N HIS A 230 -1.69 14.23 19.81
CA HIS A 230 -2.40 14.88 18.71
C HIS A 230 -3.72 15.51 19.12
N VAL A 231 -4.15 16.48 18.31
CA VAL A 231 -5.51 17.04 18.29
C VAL A 231 -6.01 17.06 16.85
N THR A 232 -7.32 17.19 16.69
CA THR A 232 -7.91 17.32 15.36
C THR A 232 -8.83 18.51 15.26
N VAL A 233 -8.86 19.11 14.07
CA VAL A 233 -9.83 20.16 13.72
C VAL A 233 -10.57 19.78 12.46
N GLY A 234 -11.85 20.06 12.44
CA GLY A 234 -12.69 19.88 11.28
C GLY A 234 -13.21 21.21 10.74
N VAL A 235 -13.44 21.24 9.44
CA VAL A 235 -14.06 22.38 8.74
C VAL A 235 -15.17 21.86 7.84
N VAL A 236 -16.40 22.34 8.06
CA VAL A 236 -17.53 22.12 7.13
C VAL A 236 -17.59 23.33 6.19
N PRO A 237 -17.19 23.20 4.92
CA PRO A 237 -17.27 24.31 3.97
C PRO A 237 -18.71 24.52 3.48
N LEU A 238 -19.23 25.74 3.66
CA LEU A 238 -20.56 26.18 3.19
C LEU A 238 -20.49 26.98 1.88
N SER A 239 -19.30 27.44 1.51
CA SER A 239 -18.96 28.08 0.23
C SER A 239 -17.60 27.57 -0.27
N ASP A 240 -17.17 28.01 -1.45
CA ASP A 240 -15.80 27.81 -1.90
C ASP A 240 -14.84 28.69 -1.07
N LEU A 241 -13.91 28.07 -0.35
CA LEU A 241 -12.93 28.75 0.51
C LEU A 241 -11.58 28.97 -0.22
N GLY A 242 -11.41 28.39 -1.40
CA GLY A 242 -10.16 28.41 -2.15
C GLY A 242 -9.00 27.72 -1.41
N PRO A 243 -7.74 28.11 -1.70
CA PRO A 243 -6.58 27.65 -0.96
C PRO A 243 -6.67 28.00 0.53
N CYS A 244 -6.70 27.00 1.40
CA CYS A 244 -6.72 27.15 2.84
C CYS A 244 -5.39 26.71 3.45
N ARG A 245 -5.06 27.26 4.62
CA ARG A 245 -3.90 26.88 5.42
C ARG A 245 -4.28 26.62 6.88
N ILE A 246 -3.60 25.68 7.51
CA ILE A 246 -3.64 25.47 8.95
C ILE A 246 -2.25 25.60 9.58
N GLN A 247 -2.18 26.23 10.75
CA GLN A 247 -0.92 26.47 11.46
C GLN A 247 -1.08 26.32 12.96
N VAL A 248 -0.04 25.83 13.63
CA VAL A 248 0.09 25.86 15.09
C VAL A 248 1.07 26.98 15.45
N SER A 249 0.74 27.80 16.45
CA SER A 249 1.67 28.79 16.99
C SER A 249 2.78 28.14 17.81
N ASP A 250 3.81 28.89 18.17
CA ASP A 250 4.60 28.50 19.35
C ASP A 250 3.68 28.45 20.57
N LEU A 251 3.91 27.49 21.46
CA LEU A 251 3.18 27.40 22.72
C LEU A 251 4.09 27.88 23.85
N ARG A 252 3.54 28.71 24.73
CA ARG A 252 4.31 29.38 25.79
C ARG A 252 3.81 29.00 27.17
N ASP A 253 4.75 28.83 28.09
CA ASP A 253 4.51 28.77 29.54
C ASP A 253 5.60 29.62 30.24
N GLY A 254 5.25 30.86 30.59
CA GLY A 254 6.24 31.86 31.01
C GLY A 254 7.31 32.09 29.94
N ASN A 255 8.58 31.87 30.30
CA ASN A 255 9.71 31.99 29.38
C ASN A 255 9.94 30.72 28.53
N GLN A 256 9.26 29.62 28.86
CA GLN A 256 9.44 28.34 28.16
C GLN A 256 8.57 28.24 26.92
N THR A 257 9.10 27.53 25.92
CA THR A 257 8.48 27.45 24.60
C THR A 257 8.51 26.03 24.07
N VAL A 258 7.36 25.56 23.60
CA VAL A 258 7.28 24.46 22.63
C VAL A 258 7.22 25.12 21.25
N PRO A 259 8.23 24.94 20.38
CA PRO A 259 8.24 25.61 19.09
C PRO A 259 7.16 25.03 18.17
N SER A 260 6.60 25.86 17.31
CA SER A 260 5.67 25.44 16.24
C SER A 260 6.25 24.36 15.32
N SER A 261 7.58 24.29 15.17
CA SER A 261 8.27 23.23 14.41
C SER A 261 8.20 21.84 15.04
N ALA A 262 7.77 21.72 16.31
CA ALA A 262 7.49 20.43 16.95
C ALA A 262 6.20 19.77 16.43
N TRP A 263 5.44 20.47 15.58
CA TRP A 263 4.16 20.02 15.06
C TRP A 263 4.25 19.61 13.60
N SER A 264 3.62 18.49 13.29
CA SER A 264 3.33 18.04 11.93
C SER A 264 1.82 18.10 11.69
N CYS A 265 1.45 18.44 10.47
CA CYS A 265 0.05 18.59 10.08
C CYS A 265 -0.29 17.68 8.92
N TYR A 266 -1.37 16.94 9.08
CA TYR A 266 -1.87 16.01 8.10
C TYR A 266 -3.34 16.28 7.78
N LEU A 267 -3.71 16.12 6.52
CA LEU A 267 -5.10 16.07 6.10
C LEU A 267 -5.54 14.60 6.07
N ALA A 268 -6.66 14.29 6.71
CA ALA A 268 -7.24 12.96 6.61
C ALA A 268 -7.86 12.76 5.22
N ARG A 269 -7.21 11.95 4.39
CA ARG A 269 -7.68 11.56 3.07
C ARG A 269 -8.91 10.67 3.21
N ILE A 270 -9.95 11.05 2.49
CA ILE A 270 -11.18 10.28 2.37
C ILE A 270 -11.01 9.22 1.28
N SER A 271 -11.29 7.96 1.62
CA SER A 271 -11.34 6.82 0.69
C SER A 271 -12.67 6.08 0.82
N ARG A 272 -12.96 5.22 -0.16
CA ARG A 272 -14.09 4.27 -0.10
C ARG A 272 -13.64 3.06 0.71
N GLU A 273 -14.29 2.81 1.83
CA GLU A 273 -14.02 1.66 2.68
C GLU A 273 -15.26 0.78 2.78
N LYS A 274 -15.08 -0.55 2.81
CA LYS A 274 -16.20 -1.47 3.00
C LYS A 274 -16.77 -1.32 4.41
N VAL A 275 -18.10 -1.35 4.52
CA VAL A 275 -18.80 -1.39 5.80
C VAL A 275 -19.11 -2.83 6.15
N GLY A 276 -18.61 -3.30 7.30
CA GLY A 276 -18.76 -4.70 7.74
C GLY A 276 -17.63 -5.61 7.27
N GLY A 277 -17.92 -6.89 7.06
CA GLY A 277 -16.92 -7.90 6.72
C GLY A 277 -16.36 -7.79 5.29
N SER A 278 -15.30 -8.56 5.01
CA SER A 278 -14.57 -8.53 3.71
C SER A 278 -15.43 -8.81 2.48
N ARG A 279 -16.54 -9.55 2.64
CA ARG A 279 -17.52 -9.86 1.59
C ARG A 279 -18.64 -8.82 1.43
N SER A 280 -18.64 -7.77 2.23
CA SER A 280 -19.64 -6.71 2.14
C SER A 280 -19.62 -6.04 0.77
N THR A 281 -20.81 -5.80 0.24
CA THR A 281 -21.07 -4.97 -0.95
C THR A 281 -21.54 -3.57 -0.56
N VAL A 282 -21.39 -3.17 0.70
CA VAL A 282 -21.68 -1.82 1.17
C VAL A 282 -20.36 -1.11 1.41
N PHE A 283 -20.25 0.14 0.95
CA PHE A 283 -19.10 1.00 1.21
C PHE A 283 -19.53 2.34 1.81
N GLN A 284 -18.60 3.02 2.47
CA GLN A 284 -18.78 4.40 2.93
C GLN A 284 -17.54 5.22 2.64
N TRP A 285 -17.71 6.53 2.49
CA TRP A 285 -16.61 7.47 2.40
C TRP A 285 -16.13 7.83 3.79
N GLN A 286 -14.91 7.43 4.15
CA GLN A 286 -14.35 7.68 5.48
C GLN A 286 -12.87 8.05 5.40
N PRO A 287 -12.33 8.73 6.43
CA PRO A 287 -10.90 8.98 6.52
C PRO A 287 -10.14 7.66 6.74
N LYS A 288 -9.01 7.51 6.03
CA LYS A 288 -8.16 6.30 6.11
C LYS A 288 -6.67 6.59 6.17
N ILE A 289 -6.20 7.56 5.38
CA ILE A 289 -4.78 7.90 5.23
C ILE A 289 -4.56 9.33 5.72
N LEU A 290 -3.42 9.59 6.35
CA LEU A 290 -2.99 10.93 6.74
C LEU A 290 -1.97 11.46 5.72
N ASP A 291 -2.35 12.46 4.94
CA ASP A 291 -1.48 13.10 3.97
C ASP A 291 -0.73 14.28 4.60
N PRO A 292 0.60 14.37 4.51
CA PRO A 292 1.34 15.55 4.98
C PRO A 292 0.87 16.80 4.23
N ALA A 293 0.02 17.60 4.88
CA ALA A 293 -0.68 18.69 4.22
C ALA A 293 -1.20 19.71 5.24
N ASN A 294 -0.49 20.85 5.32
CA ASN A 294 -0.97 22.04 6.04
C ASN A 294 -1.65 23.06 5.10
N ARG A 295 -1.72 22.77 3.79
CA ARG A 295 -2.38 23.58 2.77
C ARG A 295 -3.24 22.70 1.90
N GLN A 296 -4.44 23.17 1.57
CA GLN A 296 -5.39 22.42 0.75
C GLN A 296 -6.40 23.36 0.10
N VAL A 297 -6.77 23.10 -1.15
CA VAL A 297 -7.94 23.77 -1.76
C VAL A 297 -9.22 23.15 -1.21
N VAL A 298 -10.09 23.98 -0.63
CA VAL A 298 -11.32 23.54 0.03
C VAL A 298 -12.53 24.13 -0.68
N GLY A 299 -13.12 23.34 -1.57
CA GLY A 299 -14.41 23.64 -2.18
C GLY A 299 -15.61 23.32 -1.27
N PRO A 300 -16.83 23.68 -1.69
CA PRO A 300 -18.03 23.53 -0.87
C PRO A 300 -18.44 22.07 -0.63
N GLY A 301 -19.19 21.84 0.46
CA GLY A 301 -20.07 20.68 0.63
C GLY A 301 -19.44 19.40 1.20
N ARG A 302 -18.13 19.30 1.39
CA ARG A 302 -17.50 18.13 2.04
C ARG A 302 -16.63 18.54 3.20
N THR A 303 -16.94 18.04 4.39
CA THR A 303 -16.14 18.28 5.59
C THR A 303 -14.68 17.83 5.39
N ARG A 304 -13.75 18.63 5.91
CA ARG A 304 -12.30 18.35 5.92
C ARG A 304 -11.84 18.15 7.35
N TRP A 305 -10.85 17.29 7.55
CA TRP A 305 -10.38 16.91 8.88
C TRP A 305 -8.85 16.90 8.92
N TRP A 306 -8.28 17.79 9.72
CA TRP A 306 -6.84 17.88 9.93
C TRP A 306 -6.43 17.26 11.25
N TRP A 307 -5.35 16.50 11.20
CA TRP A 307 -4.63 15.95 12.34
C TRP A 307 -3.38 16.77 12.59
N LEU A 308 -3.24 17.27 13.81
CA LEU A 308 -2.09 18.06 14.25
C LEU A 308 -1.38 17.22 15.31
N ILE A 309 -0.21 16.72 14.96
CA ILE A 309 0.58 15.80 15.77
C ILE A 309 1.78 16.56 16.30
N ILE A 310 1.96 16.57 17.62
CA ILE A 310 3.15 17.09 18.29
C ILE A 310 4.09 15.94 18.62
N HIS A 311 5.35 16.06 18.23
CA HIS A 311 6.44 15.33 18.87
C HIS A 311 7.04 16.25 19.93
N VAL A 312 6.75 15.98 21.20
CA VAL A 312 7.19 16.83 22.30
C VAL A 312 8.71 16.73 22.40
N PRO A 313 9.47 17.84 22.32
CA PRO A 313 10.92 17.79 22.42
C PRO A 313 11.37 17.02 23.65
N ASP A 314 12.46 16.26 23.52
CA ASP A 314 13.01 15.52 24.65
C ASP A 314 13.32 16.45 25.82
N SER A 315 13.94 17.60 25.56
CA SER A 315 14.30 18.55 26.61
C SER A 315 13.12 19.38 27.12
N GLN A 316 11.89 19.11 26.69
CA GLN A 316 10.74 19.93 27.07
C GLN A 316 10.48 19.83 28.58
N GLU A 317 10.40 20.98 29.24
CA GLU A 317 10.09 21.03 30.67
C GLU A 317 8.60 20.73 30.94
N THR A 318 8.33 20.28 32.15
CA THR A 318 6.95 20.14 32.65
C THR A 318 6.27 21.50 32.69
N GLY A 319 4.99 21.58 32.31
CA GLY A 319 4.31 22.86 32.24
C GLY A 319 2.95 22.83 31.57
N HIS A 320 2.32 24.01 31.52
CA HIS A 320 1.03 24.30 30.91
C HIS A 320 1.19 25.28 29.75
N TYR A 321 1.61 24.75 28.61
CA TYR A 321 1.86 25.54 27.41
C TYR A 321 0.56 25.96 26.72
N ARG A 322 0.47 27.23 26.35
CA ARG A 322 -0.69 27.80 25.66
C ARG A 322 -0.28 28.39 24.32
N GLY A 323 -1.12 28.16 23.32
CA GLY A 323 -0.95 28.69 21.97
C GLY A 323 -2.27 28.64 21.22
N THR A 324 -2.19 28.64 19.90
CA THR A 324 -3.35 28.58 19.03
C THR A 324 -3.13 27.68 17.83
N VAL A 325 -4.24 27.22 17.27
CA VAL A 325 -4.29 26.68 15.91
C VAL A 325 -5.11 27.63 15.07
N GLU A 326 -4.54 28.13 13.97
CA GLU A 326 -5.23 29.02 13.04
C GLU A 326 -5.58 28.28 11.75
N PHE A 327 -6.84 28.42 11.32
CA PHE A 327 -7.31 28.07 9.99
C PHE A 327 -7.55 29.35 9.18
N THR A 328 -6.84 29.48 8.06
CA THR A 328 -6.86 30.65 7.18
C THR A 328 -7.35 30.24 5.79
N PRO A 329 -8.61 30.53 5.42
CA PRO A 329 -9.08 30.36 4.05
C PRO A 329 -8.63 31.53 3.16
N ALA A 330 -8.65 31.34 1.84
CA ALA A 330 -8.46 32.45 0.89
C ALA A 330 -9.68 33.37 0.83
N THR A 331 -10.87 32.81 1.04
CA THR A 331 -12.15 33.52 1.06
C THR A 331 -12.82 33.38 2.42
N GLY A 332 -13.14 34.51 3.06
CA GLY A 332 -13.74 34.57 4.39
C GLY A 332 -12.71 34.82 5.51
N PRO A 333 -13.16 35.05 6.76
CA PRO A 333 -12.27 35.35 7.87
C PRO A 333 -11.55 34.09 8.40
N SER A 334 -10.34 34.25 8.94
CA SER A 334 -9.64 33.20 9.70
C SER A 334 -10.44 32.76 10.93
N HIS A 335 -10.17 31.54 11.41
CA HIS A 335 -10.63 31.06 12.70
C HIS A 335 -9.48 30.54 13.54
N THR A 336 -9.53 30.84 14.83
CA THR A 336 -8.47 30.51 15.80
C THR A 336 -9.04 29.63 16.89
N PHE A 337 -8.48 28.43 17.03
CA PHE A 337 -8.75 27.53 18.14
C PHE A 337 -7.74 27.77 19.26
N PRO A 338 -8.16 28.00 20.52
CA PRO A 338 -7.23 28.03 21.65
C PRO A 338 -6.67 26.62 21.87
N LEU A 339 -5.35 26.51 22.03
CA LEU A 339 -4.64 25.25 22.25
C LEU A 339 -3.94 25.25 23.61
N THR A 340 -4.14 24.16 24.36
CA THR A 340 -3.47 23.93 25.64
C THR A 340 -2.77 22.58 25.64
N VAL A 341 -1.51 22.55 26.04
CA VAL A 341 -0.70 21.33 26.14
C VAL A 341 -0.13 21.25 27.55
N ARG A 342 -0.47 20.19 28.27
CA ARG A 342 0.13 19.89 29.58
C ARG A 342 1.24 18.86 29.39
N VAL A 343 2.48 19.27 29.64
CA VAL A 343 3.64 18.38 29.67
C VAL A 343 3.84 17.89 31.10
N LEU A 344 3.85 16.57 31.30
CA LEU A 344 3.99 15.91 32.60
C LEU A 344 5.47 15.69 32.98
N PRO A 345 5.80 15.60 34.28
CA PRO A 345 7.18 15.55 34.78
C PRO A 345 7.80 14.14 34.75
N PHE A 346 7.52 13.36 33.72
CA PHE A 346 8.12 12.03 33.53
C PHE A 346 8.18 11.69 32.05
N ARG A 347 8.96 10.68 31.67
CA ARG A 347 9.03 10.15 30.30
C ARG A 347 8.43 8.76 30.23
N LEU A 348 7.85 8.43 29.08
CA LEU A 348 7.44 7.06 28.79
C LEU A 348 8.68 6.20 28.56
N ARG A 349 8.76 5.06 29.25
CA ARG A 349 9.78 4.05 29.01
C ARG A 349 9.25 3.01 28.04
N GLN A 350 10.12 2.51 27.19
CA GLN A 350 9.85 1.25 26.50
C GLN A 350 9.92 0.11 27.52
N PRO A 351 8.90 -0.75 27.63
CA PRO A 351 8.94 -1.90 28.54
C PRO A 351 10.11 -2.83 28.19
N GLU A 352 10.94 -3.14 29.18
CA GLU A 352 12.12 -4.00 29.00
C GLU A 352 11.69 -5.45 28.74
N GLY A 353 12.34 -6.09 27.77
CA GLY A 353 12.06 -7.49 27.43
C GLY A 353 10.80 -7.75 26.62
N GLU A 354 10.01 -6.71 26.33
CA GLU A 354 8.78 -6.83 25.55
C GLU A 354 9.02 -6.50 24.07
N VAL A 355 8.35 -7.24 23.18
CA VAL A 355 8.37 -6.99 21.74
C VAL A 355 7.12 -6.21 21.34
N PHE A 356 7.30 -4.93 21.00
CA PHE A 356 6.31 -4.11 20.32
C PHE A 356 6.65 -4.11 18.83
N GLY A 357 6.16 -5.10 18.12
CA GLY A 357 6.39 -5.27 16.68
C GLY A 357 5.12 -5.13 15.86
N MET A 358 5.27 -4.70 14.61
CA MET A 358 4.20 -4.70 13.61
C MET A 358 4.45 -5.80 12.57
N TYR A 359 3.37 -6.36 12.03
CA TYR A 359 3.47 -7.21 10.85
C TYR A 359 4.06 -6.42 9.71
N TRP A 360 5.22 -6.87 9.24
CA TRP A 360 5.94 -6.28 8.14
C TRP A 360 6.43 -7.39 7.22
N GLY A 361 6.33 -7.18 5.91
CA GLY A 361 6.70 -8.20 4.94
C GLY A 361 6.63 -7.73 3.50
N ARG A 362 7.43 -8.35 2.62
CA ARG A 362 7.51 -7.94 1.20
C ARG A 362 6.21 -8.16 0.44
N HIS A 363 5.40 -9.15 0.84
CA HIS A 363 4.11 -9.42 0.19
C HIS A 363 3.12 -8.25 0.34
N TYR A 364 3.30 -7.40 1.34
CA TYR A 364 2.47 -6.23 1.61
C TYR A 364 3.11 -4.91 1.15
N GLN A 365 4.33 -4.95 0.61
CA GLN A 365 5.03 -3.73 0.18
C GLN A 365 4.48 -3.21 -1.13
N LEU A 366 3.76 -2.08 -1.04
CA LEU A 366 3.39 -1.27 -2.19
C LEU A 366 4.52 -0.34 -2.65
N TYR A 367 5.46 0.00 -1.74
CA TYR A 367 6.50 1.02 -1.93
C TYR A 367 7.86 0.56 -1.38
N PRO A 368 8.54 -0.41 -2.02
CA PRO A 368 9.81 -0.96 -1.52
C PRO A 368 10.91 0.09 -1.32
N GLU A 369 10.91 1.17 -2.09
CA GLU A 369 11.83 2.30 -2.00
C GLU A 369 11.72 3.09 -0.69
N THR A 370 10.59 2.98 0.01
CA THR A 370 10.33 3.69 1.29
C THR A 370 10.63 2.83 2.51
N MET A 371 11.21 1.64 2.34
CA MET A 371 11.42 0.66 3.43
C MET A 371 12.12 1.26 4.66
N ARG A 372 13.21 2.00 4.44
CA ARG A 372 13.93 2.64 5.55
C ARG A 372 13.06 3.65 6.31
N GLN A 373 12.26 4.43 5.58
CA GLN A 373 11.33 5.39 6.18
C GLN A 373 10.23 4.69 6.99
N GLN A 374 9.74 3.54 6.53
CA GLN A 374 8.78 2.74 7.28
C GLN A 374 9.36 2.23 8.60
N PHE A 375 10.62 1.78 8.62
CA PHE A 375 11.27 1.35 9.85
C PHE A 375 11.52 2.50 10.83
N ALA A 376 11.94 3.66 10.32
CA ALA A 376 12.06 4.87 11.12
C ALA A 376 10.69 5.26 11.73
N ASP A 377 9.62 5.24 10.93
CA ASP A 377 8.26 5.54 11.39
C ASP A 377 7.78 4.56 12.48
N LEU A 378 8.01 3.25 12.30
CA LEU A 378 7.73 2.24 13.32
C LEU A 378 8.48 2.56 14.62
N ARG A 379 9.77 2.91 14.53
CA ARG A 379 10.58 3.24 15.71
C ARG A 379 10.08 4.49 16.41
N GLU A 380 9.77 5.54 15.67
CA GLU A 380 9.21 6.79 16.19
C GLU A 380 7.89 6.56 16.94
N HIS A 381 7.08 5.58 16.50
CA HIS A 381 5.82 5.22 17.13
C HIS A 381 5.95 4.10 18.18
N GLY A 382 7.15 3.88 18.70
CA GLY A 382 7.40 3.03 19.87
C GLY A 382 7.58 1.54 19.57
N CYS A 383 7.60 1.15 18.28
CA CYS A 383 7.98 -0.22 17.93
C CYS A 383 9.47 -0.45 18.20
N ASN A 384 9.83 -1.71 18.50
CA ASN A 384 11.21 -2.17 18.63
C ASN A 384 11.48 -3.44 17.82
N GLY A 385 10.52 -3.95 17.08
CA GLY A 385 10.69 -5.14 16.25
C GLY A 385 9.79 -5.14 15.03
N ILE A 386 10.03 -6.10 14.16
CA ILE A 386 9.20 -6.42 13.02
C ILE A 386 8.93 -7.92 13.02
N THR A 387 7.85 -8.34 12.38
CA THR A 387 7.79 -9.72 11.89
C THR A 387 8.65 -9.87 10.65
N LEU A 388 9.15 -11.07 10.39
CA LEU A 388 9.84 -11.36 9.14
C LEU A 388 9.13 -12.48 8.39
N ASP A 389 8.71 -12.17 7.17
CA ASP A 389 8.02 -13.08 6.27
C ASP A 389 8.88 -13.61 5.13
N LEU A 390 10.19 -13.72 5.34
CA LEU A 390 11.15 -14.19 4.34
C LEU A 390 11.84 -15.46 4.82
N ALA A 391 12.20 -16.34 3.90
CA ALA A 391 12.97 -17.55 4.19
C ALA A 391 14.24 -17.52 3.31
N PRO A 392 15.33 -18.20 3.71
CA PRO A 392 16.49 -18.31 2.84
C PRO A 392 16.10 -18.96 1.50
N LYS A 393 16.81 -18.60 0.43
CA LYS A 393 16.63 -19.27 -0.87
C LYS A 393 17.51 -20.51 -0.93
N GLY A 394 17.11 -21.50 -1.72
CA GLY A 394 17.86 -22.74 -1.92
C GLY A 394 17.18 -23.95 -1.29
N GLY A 395 17.97 -24.93 -0.87
CA GLY A 395 17.50 -26.22 -0.40
C GLY A 395 18.57 -27.31 -0.57
N PHE A 396 18.12 -28.54 -0.76
CA PHE A 396 19.01 -29.69 -0.94
C PHE A 396 19.23 -30.00 -2.42
N ASP A 397 20.49 -30.23 -2.81
CA ASP A 397 20.83 -30.74 -4.14
C ASP A 397 20.54 -32.26 -4.28
N ALA A 398 20.84 -32.82 -5.46
CA ALA A 398 20.61 -34.23 -5.76
C ALA A 398 21.46 -35.17 -4.87
N GLU A 399 22.63 -34.69 -4.43
CA GLU A 399 23.56 -35.38 -3.53
C GLU A 399 23.18 -35.21 -2.04
N GLY A 400 22.15 -34.43 -1.74
CA GLY A 400 21.66 -34.19 -0.38
C GLY A 400 22.46 -33.15 0.40
N ARG A 401 23.25 -32.30 -0.26
CA ARG A 401 23.94 -31.16 0.35
C ARG A 401 23.00 -29.96 0.44
N LEU A 402 22.98 -29.31 1.60
CA LEU A 402 22.20 -28.11 1.85
C LEU A 402 22.97 -26.87 1.37
N SER A 403 22.33 -26.03 0.56
CA SER A 403 22.82 -24.70 0.20
C SER A 403 21.70 -23.68 0.42
N LEU A 404 21.97 -22.68 1.25
CA LEU A 404 21.02 -21.63 1.61
C LEU A 404 21.65 -20.24 1.37
N ASP A 405 20.86 -19.34 0.78
CA ASP A 405 21.20 -17.94 0.58
C ASP A 405 20.34 -17.06 1.50
N PHE A 406 21.01 -16.36 2.42
CA PHE A 406 20.40 -15.48 3.42
C PHE A 406 20.47 -13.99 3.05
N SER A 407 21.03 -13.63 1.89
CA SER A 407 21.38 -12.24 1.56
C SER A 407 20.22 -11.25 1.71
N GLU A 408 19.02 -11.66 1.31
CA GLU A 408 17.82 -10.81 1.41
C GLU A 408 17.35 -10.62 2.87
N MET A 409 17.47 -11.68 3.68
CA MET A 409 17.17 -11.58 5.11
C MET A 409 18.19 -10.68 5.81
N ASP A 410 19.48 -10.82 5.47
CA ASP A 410 20.56 -10.01 6.01
C ASP A 410 20.33 -8.53 5.75
N GLU A 411 20.00 -8.16 4.52
CA GLU A 411 19.74 -6.78 4.12
C GLU A 411 18.63 -6.14 4.96
N ILE A 412 17.50 -6.85 5.10
CA ILE A 412 16.31 -6.35 5.79
C ILE A 412 16.54 -6.27 7.30
N ILE A 413 17.08 -7.33 7.91
CA ILE A 413 17.33 -7.36 9.35
C ILE A 413 18.36 -6.28 9.73
N LYS A 414 19.41 -6.12 8.91
CA LYS A 414 20.40 -5.05 9.13
C LYS A 414 19.79 -3.66 9.01
N MET A 415 18.90 -3.44 8.03
CA MET A 415 18.23 -2.16 7.86
C MET A 415 17.31 -1.85 9.05
N ALA A 416 16.48 -2.81 9.47
CA ALA A 416 15.60 -2.68 10.62
C ALA A 416 16.39 -2.39 11.91
N ALA A 417 17.47 -3.14 12.14
CA ALA A 417 18.36 -2.93 13.28
C ALA A 417 19.01 -1.55 13.27
N SER A 418 19.39 -1.02 12.09
CA SER A 418 19.99 0.32 11.97
C SER A 418 19.03 1.46 12.34
N GLU A 419 17.72 1.21 12.27
CA GLU A 419 16.66 2.13 12.71
C GLU A 419 16.20 1.82 14.14
N GLY A 420 16.89 0.95 14.88
CA GLY A 420 16.60 0.64 16.29
C GLY A 420 15.56 -0.46 16.52
N LEU A 421 15.14 -1.17 15.47
CA LEU A 421 14.23 -2.33 15.57
C LEU A 421 15.05 -3.60 15.84
N THR A 422 15.43 -3.78 17.11
CA THR A 422 16.41 -4.78 17.56
C THR A 422 15.83 -5.89 18.43
N ALA A 423 14.53 -5.87 18.71
CA ALA A 423 13.85 -6.89 19.49
C ALA A 423 13.84 -8.25 18.75
N PRO A 424 13.63 -9.37 19.47
CA PRO A 424 13.42 -10.68 18.85
C PRO A 424 12.38 -10.63 17.74
N ILE A 425 12.63 -11.33 16.64
CA ILE A 425 11.86 -11.27 15.39
C ILE A 425 10.90 -12.46 15.34
N PRO A 426 9.56 -12.24 15.43
CA PRO A 426 8.59 -13.24 15.04
C PRO A 426 8.75 -13.59 13.55
N TRP A 427 9.04 -14.86 13.27
CA TRP A 427 9.41 -15.33 11.94
C TRP A 427 8.46 -16.40 11.44
N ASN A 428 7.66 -16.07 10.44
CA ASN A 428 6.73 -17.00 9.78
C ASN A 428 7.30 -17.62 8.49
N GLY A 429 8.55 -17.30 8.14
CA GLY A 429 9.24 -17.89 6.98
C GLY A 429 9.46 -19.41 7.11
N ASP A 430 9.35 -19.96 8.31
CA ASP A 430 9.39 -21.40 8.59
C ASP A 430 8.32 -22.20 7.80
N SER A 431 7.16 -21.58 7.55
CA SER A 431 6.10 -22.13 6.68
C SER A 431 6.57 -22.46 5.25
N ARG A 432 7.72 -21.91 4.82
CA ARG A 432 8.31 -22.16 3.49
C ARG A 432 9.39 -23.23 3.49
N ILE A 433 9.89 -23.66 4.65
CA ILE A 433 10.91 -24.72 4.72
C ILE A 433 10.44 -26.03 4.04
N PRO A 434 9.17 -26.49 4.17
CA PRO A 434 8.73 -27.75 3.55
C PRO A 434 9.02 -27.85 2.05
N SER A 435 8.96 -26.75 1.29
CA SER A 435 9.26 -26.76 -0.14
C SER A 435 10.75 -26.94 -0.45
N MET A 436 11.64 -26.60 0.49
CA MET A 436 13.10 -26.73 0.37
C MET A 436 13.60 -28.15 0.61
N LEU A 437 12.80 -28.99 1.27
CA LEU A 437 13.24 -30.30 1.75
C LEU A 437 13.43 -31.30 0.61
N GLY A 438 12.66 -31.19 -0.48
CA GLY A 438 12.59 -32.20 -1.55
C GLY A 438 12.10 -33.57 -1.08
N ARG A 439 11.56 -33.65 0.15
CA ARG A 439 11.08 -34.86 0.85
C ARG A 439 9.91 -34.48 1.76
N SER A 440 8.98 -35.40 1.97
CA SER A 440 7.89 -35.19 2.92
C SER A 440 8.42 -35.10 4.35
N LEU A 441 7.93 -34.12 5.12
CA LEU A 441 8.23 -33.94 6.54
C LEU A 441 7.80 -35.14 7.40
N ASP A 442 6.92 -36.02 6.89
CA ASP A 442 6.47 -37.21 7.61
C ASP A 442 7.50 -38.36 7.56
N THR A 443 8.54 -38.22 6.75
CA THR A 443 9.66 -39.18 6.66
C THR A 443 10.81 -38.79 7.59
N ASP A 444 11.61 -39.77 8.02
CA ASP A 444 12.83 -39.50 8.81
C ASP A 444 13.82 -38.59 8.05
N GLU A 445 13.91 -38.77 6.73
CA GLU A 445 14.74 -37.91 5.89
C GLU A 445 14.22 -36.47 5.88
N GLY A 446 12.92 -36.25 5.69
CA GLY A 446 12.31 -34.93 5.75
C GLY A 446 12.49 -34.24 7.11
N ARG A 447 12.28 -34.97 8.21
CA ARG A 447 12.54 -34.44 9.58
C ARG A 447 14.01 -34.05 9.78
N ARG A 448 14.96 -34.87 9.31
CA ARG A 448 16.39 -34.54 9.37
C ARG A 448 16.73 -33.30 8.54
N ARG A 449 16.22 -33.22 7.30
CA ARG A 449 16.42 -32.07 6.41
C ARG A 449 15.84 -30.79 7.00
N TYR A 450 14.64 -30.85 7.58
CA TYR A 450 14.01 -29.72 8.26
C TYR A 450 14.88 -29.20 9.43
N LYS A 451 15.34 -30.09 10.31
CA LYS A 451 16.25 -29.73 11.40
C LYS A 451 17.57 -29.12 10.90
N ALA A 452 18.10 -29.59 9.77
CA ALA A 452 19.30 -29.02 9.17
C ALA A 452 19.09 -27.59 8.66
N VAL A 453 17.94 -27.28 8.05
CA VAL A 453 17.60 -25.90 7.64
C VAL A 453 17.46 -24.99 8.87
N VAL A 454 16.74 -25.45 9.90
CA VAL A 454 16.60 -24.70 11.17
C VAL A 454 17.95 -24.46 11.83
N ALA A 455 18.83 -25.47 11.85
CA ALA A 455 20.19 -25.35 12.40
C ALA A 455 21.05 -24.36 11.61
N ALA A 456 21.00 -24.41 10.27
CA ALA A 456 21.73 -23.48 9.42
C ALA A 456 21.27 -22.03 9.62
N LEU A 457 19.96 -21.80 9.76
CA LEU A 457 19.41 -20.47 10.03
C LEU A 457 19.86 -19.92 11.39
N ILE A 458 19.81 -20.74 12.44
CA ILE A 458 20.27 -20.34 13.78
C ILE A 458 21.78 -20.02 13.76
N ALA A 459 22.58 -20.88 13.11
CA ALA A 459 24.02 -20.69 13.01
C ALA A 459 24.37 -19.39 12.26
N HIS A 460 23.73 -19.15 11.11
CA HIS A 460 23.91 -17.93 10.33
C HIS A 460 23.56 -16.69 11.15
N GLY A 461 22.36 -16.66 11.75
CA GLY A 461 21.93 -15.53 12.57
C GLY A 461 22.84 -15.26 13.77
N GLN A 462 23.42 -16.30 14.39
CA GLN A 462 24.42 -16.14 15.45
C GLN A 462 25.76 -15.59 14.94
N GLU A 463 26.21 -16.06 13.78
CA GLU A 463 27.48 -15.64 13.17
C GLU A 463 27.49 -14.14 12.86
N ILE A 464 26.39 -13.61 12.32
CA ILE A 464 26.31 -12.20 11.90
C ILE A 464 25.58 -11.29 12.91
N GLY A 465 25.11 -11.84 14.03
CA GLY A 465 24.53 -11.08 15.13
C GLY A 465 23.10 -10.58 14.89
N TRP A 466 22.25 -11.40 14.27
CA TRP A 466 20.81 -11.11 14.17
C TRP A 466 20.16 -11.00 15.57
N PRO A 467 19.08 -10.19 15.69
CA PRO A 467 18.14 -10.35 16.79
C PRO A 467 17.62 -11.81 16.86
N PRO A 468 17.29 -12.32 18.05
CA PRO A 468 16.79 -13.68 18.20
C PRO A 468 15.56 -13.94 17.32
N ILE A 469 15.58 -15.03 16.57
CA ILE A 469 14.44 -15.46 15.75
C ILE A 469 13.48 -16.28 16.60
N LEU A 470 12.19 -15.92 16.56
CA LEU A 470 11.11 -16.67 17.18
C LEU A 470 10.38 -17.44 16.06
N PHE A 471 10.28 -18.76 16.16
CA PHE A 471 9.73 -19.61 15.09
C PHE A 471 8.20 -19.68 15.12
N TYR A 472 7.56 -19.30 14.01
CA TYR A 472 6.12 -19.38 13.77
C TYR A 472 5.85 -20.27 12.52
N PRO A 473 5.98 -21.61 12.64
CA PRO A 473 5.87 -22.55 11.51
C PRO A 473 4.55 -22.48 10.74
N CYS A 474 3.49 -22.06 11.41
CA CYS A 474 2.16 -22.02 10.83
C CYS A 474 1.36 -20.84 11.39
N ASP A 475 0.52 -20.28 10.53
CA ASP A 475 -0.43 -19.21 10.85
C ASP A 475 -1.79 -19.81 11.23
N GLU A 476 -2.39 -19.32 12.31
CA GLU A 476 -3.61 -19.88 12.92
C GLU A 476 -3.67 -21.44 12.96
N PRO A 477 -2.61 -22.15 13.39
CA PRO A 477 -2.53 -23.59 13.19
C PRO A 477 -3.55 -24.37 14.01
N PRO A 478 -4.16 -25.44 13.43
CA PRO A 478 -4.78 -26.46 14.25
C PRO A 478 -3.71 -27.12 15.12
N LYS A 479 -4.12 -27.65 16.28
CA LYS A 479 -3.21 -28.21 17.29
C LYS A 479 -2.25 -29.26 16.70
N GLU A 480 -2.73 -30.04 15.75
CA GLU A 480 -2.01 -31.12 15.08
C GLU A 480 -0.80 -30.60 14.29
N GLU A 481 -0.93 -29.44 13.63
CA GLU A 481 0.19 -28.85 12.89
C GLU A 481 1.25 -28.28 13.82
N ILE A 482 0.87 -27.65 14.93
CA ILE A 482 1.83 -27.18 15.94
C ILE A 482 2.68 -28.36 16.44
N LEU A 483 2.03 -29.50 16.72
CA LEU A 483 2.71 -30.71 17.19
C LEU A 483 3.61 -31.36 16.14
N ARG A 484 3.44 -31.04 14.85
CA ARG A 484 4.29 -31.55 13.77
C ARG A 484 5.64 -30.83 13.69
N TYR A 485 5.66 -29.51 13.84
CA TYR A 485 6.86 -28.69 13.67
C TYR A 485 7.61 -28.42 14.98
N LEU A 486 6.88 -28.07 16.04
CA LEU A 486 7.49 -27.58 17.28
C LEU A 486 8.47 -28.57 17.94
N PRO A 487 8.22 -29.89 17.97
CA PRO A 487 9.20 -30.84 18.49
C PRO A 487 10.52 -30.83 17.71
N LEU A 488 10.45 -30.76 16.37
CA LEU A 488 11.63 -30.74 15.51
C LEU A 488 12.49 -29.50 15.74
N ILE A 489 11.85 -28.33 15.89
CA ILE A 489 12.53 -27.07 16.19
C ILE A 489 13.22 -27.17 17.56
N LYS A 490 12.53 -27.68 18.58
CA LYS A 490 13.06 -27.82 19.95
C LYS A 490 14.25 -28.78 20.06
N GLU A 491 14.36 -29.75 19.15
CA GLU A 491 15.52 -30.65 19.07
C GLU A 491 16.80 -29.97 18.54
N VAL A 492 16.68 -28.80 17.88
CA VAL A 492 17.83 -28.07 17.34
C VAL A 492 18.44 -27.17 18.43
N PRO A 493 19.74 -27.32 18.78
CA PRO A 493 20.39 -26.44 19.74
C PRO A 493 20.30 -24.96 19.36
N GLY A 494 19.98 -24.10 20.32
CA GLY A 494 19.87 -22.65 20.12
C GLY A 494 18.45 -22.15 19.83
N SER A 495 17.51 -23.02 19.47
CA SER A 495 16.12 -22.64 19.17
C SER A 495 15.28 -22.26 20.41
N ALA A 496 15.65 -22.76 21.60
CA ALA A 496 14.86 -22.66 22.83
C ALA A 496 15.20 -21.46 23.76
N ARG A 497 16.07 -20.53 23.35
CA ARG A 497 16.57 -19.48 24.26
C ARG A 497 15.62 -18.28 24.47
N GLY A 498 14.46 -18.23 23.81
CA GLY A 498 13.54 -17.08 23.85
C GLY A 498 12.75 -16.85 25.16
N PHE A 499 12.80 -17.75 26.15
CA PHE A 499 11.98 -17.64 27.38
C PHE A 499 12.75 -17.75 28.71
N ARG A 500 14.09 -17.59 28.71
CA ARG A 500 14.80 -17.46 30.00
C ARG A 500 14.59 -16.05 30.53
N ARG A 501 13.69 -15.93 31.53
CA ARG A 501 13.59 -14.79 32.47
C ARG A 501 14.96 -14.15 32.66
N ALA A 502 15.09 -12.89 32.24
CA ALA A 502 16.15 -12.03 32.77
C ALA A 502 16.03 -12.07 34.30
N GLY A 503 17.11 -12.50 34.95
CA GLY A 503 17.15 -12.67 36.40
C GLY A 503 16.90 -11.33 37.08
N LEU A 504 15.89 -11.30 37.95
CA LEU A 504 15.84 -10.36 39.05
C LEU A 504 17.03 -10.65 39.98
N CYS A 505 17.96 -9.73 40.06
CA CYS A 505 18.72 -9.41 41.26
C CYS A 505 18.50 -7.93 41.54
#